data_AF-A0A8I1I0J2-F1
#
_entry.id   AF-A0A8I1I0J2-F1
#
_cell.length_a   1.000
_cell.length_b   1.000
_cell.length_c   1.000
_cell.angle_alpha   90.00
_cell.angle_beta   90.00
_cell.angle_gamma   90.00
#
_symmetry.space_group_name_H-M   'P 1'
#
loop_
_entity.id
_entity.type
_entity.pdbx_description
1 polymer ?
#
loop_
_entity_poly.entity_id
_entity_poly.type
_entity_poly.pdbx_seq_one_letter_code
_entity_poly.pdbx_strand_id
1 'polypeptide(L)'
;MLTHAIEDEFLARGEYQVVIEQFGERRPFSNIIKAEERHIALLLPLFESYDVDVPEDQGVMRAAVPDSFARWPLRLASTQK
;
A
#
# COMPACT_ATOMS: atom_id res chain seq x y z
N MET A 1 13.12 9.05 -5.33
CA MET A 1 13.18 7.75 -4.63
C MET A 1 12.37 7.77 -3.34
N LEU A 2 12.55 8.75 -2.43
CA LEU A 2 11.81 8.82 -1.16
C LEU A 2 10.28 8.96 -1.33
N THR A 3 9.81 9.83 -2.23
CA THR A 3 8.39 9.97 -2.60
C THR A 3 7.79 8.66 -3.09
N HIS A 4 8.46 7.96 -4.00
CA HIS A 4 7.98 6.68 -4.50
C HIS A 4 7.96 5.60 -3.41
N ALA A 5 8.88 5.63 -2.45
CA ALA A 5 8.85 4.69 -1.34
C ALA A 5 7.57 4.85 -0.52
N ILE A 6 7.20 6.07 -0.12
CA ILE A 6 5.99 6.27 0.68
C ILE A 6 4.70 6.06 -0.14
N GLU A 7 4.71 6.40 -1.43
CA GLU A 7 3.59 6.10 -2.34
C GLU A 7 3.37 4.60 -2.50
N ASP A 8 4.44 3.79 -2.58
CA ASP A 8 4.36 2.33 -2.64
C ASP A 8 3.76 1.76 -1.34
N GLU A 9 4.14 2.28 -0.16
CA GLU A 9 3.56 1.87 1.12
C GLU A 9 2.08 2.27 1.23
N PHE A 10 1.71 3.48 0.79
CA PHE A 10 0.31 3.91 0.74
C PHE A 10 -0.52 2.99 -0.15
N LEU A 11 -0.03 2.68 -1.34
CA LEU A 11 -0.71 1.78 -2.28
C LEU A 11 -0.86 0.38 -1.67
N ALA A 12 0.19 -0.21 -1.13
CA ALA A 12 0.14 -1.53 -0.50
C ALA A 12 -0.85 -1.56 0.67
N ARG A 13 -0.84 -0.54 1.55
CA ARG A 13 -1.80 -0.44 2.65
C ARG A 13 -3.24 -0.34 2.14
N GLY A 14 -3.48 0.50 1.13
CA GLY A 14 -4.80 0.66 0.50
C GLY A 14 -5.31 -0.61 -0.18
N GLU A 15 -4.43 -1.32 -0.86
CA GLU A 15 -4.68 -2.62 -1.47
C GLU A 15 -5.18 -3.66 -0.45
N TYR A 16 -4.51 -3.80 0.70
CA TYR A 16 -4.97 -4.73 1.74
C TYR A 16 -6.24 -4.25 2.47
N GLN A 17 -6.47 -2.93 2.55
CA GLN A 17 -7.74 -2.39 3.06
C GLN A 17 -8.90 -2.83 2.16
N VAL A 18 -8.79 -2.67 0.84
CA VAL A 18 -9.80 -3.11 -0.14
C VAL A 18 -10.00 -4.64 -0.09
N VAL A 19 -8.93 -5.43 0.05
CA VAL A 19 -9.04 -6.89 0.21
C VAL A 19 -9.85 -7.26 1.46
N ILE A 20 -9.60 -6.59 2.60
CA ILE A 20 -10.33 -6.84 3.84
C ILE A 20 -11.79 -6.43 3.71
N GLU A 21 -12.07 -5.29 3.09
CA GLU A 21 -13.44 -4.82 2.83
C GLU A 21 -14.24 -5.82 1.99
N GLN A 22 -13.63 -6.38 0.94
CA GLN A 22 -14.32 -7.26 0.01
C GLN A 22 -14.43 -8.71 0.50
N PHE A 23 -13.39 -9.25 1.12
CA PHE A 23 -13.30 -10.68 1.44
C PHE A 23 -13.33 -10.98 2.95
N GLY A 24 -13.45 -9.94 3.78
CA GLY A 24 -13.45 -10.02 5.22
C GLY A 24 -12.05 -10.01 5.83
N GLU A 25 -11.98 -9.59 7.08
CA GLU A 25 -10.71 -9.51 7.81
C GLU A 25 -10.12 -10.91 8.05
N ARG A 26 -8.83 -11.05 7.75
CA ARG A 26 -8.01 -12.20 8.15
C ARG A 26 -6.70 -11.70 8.71
N ARG A 27 -6.20 -12.39 9.74
CA ARG A 27 -4.98 -12.03 10.47
C ARG A 27 -3.77 -11.72 9.57
N PRO A 28 -3.51 -12.45 8.46
CA PRO A 28 -2.41 -12.10 7.57
C PRO A 28 -2.55 -10.70 6.96
N PHE A 29 -3.75 -10.30 6.53
CA PHE A 29 -3.97 -9.00 5.88
C PHE A 29 -3.89 -7.84 6.87
N SER A 30 -4.49 -7.98 8.05
CA SER A 30 -4.38 -6.93 9.07
C SER A 30 -2.98 -6.81 9.67
N ASN A 31 -2.18 -7.88 9.65
CA ASN A 31 -0.75 -7.80 9.97
C ASN A 31 0.05 -7.03 8.91
N ILE A 32 -0.30 -7.16 7.63
CA ILE A 32 0.40 -6.43 6.56
C ILE A 32 0.07 -4.94 6.62
N ILE A 33 -1.19 -4.56 6.82
CA ILE A 33 -1.57 -3.14 7.02
C ILE A 33 -0.72 -2.49 8.13
N LYS A 34 -0.57 -3.19 9.27
CA LYS A 34 0.27 -2.70 10.39
C LYS A 34 1.75 -2.61 10.03
N ALA A 35 2.24 -3.48 9.15
CA ALA A 35 3.62 -3.40 8.66
C ALA A 35 3.81 -2.16 7.79
N GLU A 36 2.89 -1.90 6.85
CA GLU A 36 3.00 -0.73 5.95
C GLU A 36 2.81 0.59 6.71
N GLU A 37 1.91 0.64 7.72
CA GLU A 37 1.81 1.79 8.63
C GLU A 37 3.14 2.08 9.34
N ARG A 38 3.87 1.03 9.72
CA ARG A 38 5.19 1.17 10.36
C ARG A 38 6.25 1.61 9.36
N HIS A 39 6.21 1.16 8.11
CA HIS A 39 7.09 1.63 7.05
C HIS A 39 6.86 3.12 6.76
N ILE A 40 5.60 3.54 6.61
CA ILE A 40 5.21 4.95 6.45
C ILE A 40 5.78 5.78 7.61
N ALA A 41 5.57 5.35 8.86
CA ALA A 41 6.06 6.05 10.04
C ALA A 41 7.59 6.18 10.08
N LEU A 42 8.33 5.20 9.54
CA LEU A 42 9.80 5.26 9.42
C LEU A 42 10.27 6.17 8.29
N LEU A 43 9.46 6.36 7.24
CA LEU A 43 9.78 7.24 6.11
C LEU A 43 9.53 8.71 6.44
N LEU A 44 8.48 9.05 7.21
CA LEU A 44 8.10 10.44 7.51
C LEU A 44 9.25 11.31 8.05
N PRO A 45 10.09 10.87 9.02
CA PRO A 45 11.22 11.67 9.49
C PRO A 45 12.26 11.98 8.40
N LEU A 46 12.36 11.14 7.36
CA LEU A 46 13.28 11.39 6.26
C LEU A 46 12.80 12.56 5.39
N PHE A 47 11.48 12.69 5.18
CA PHE A 47 10.89 13.82 4.45
C PHE A 47 11.21 15.14 5.15
N GLU A 48 11.04 15.18 6.47
CA GLU A 48 11.43 16.34 7.30
C GLU A 48 12.94 16.62 7.19
N SER A 49 13.78 15.59 7.33
CA SER A 49 15.24 15.76 7.32
C SER A 49 15.81 16.29 6.00
N TYR A 50 15.12 16.02 4.89
CA TYR A 50 15.52 16.41 3.54
C TYR A 50 14.71 17.60 2.99
N ASP A 51 13.82 18.18 3.78
CA ASP A 51 12.93 19.29 3.37
C ASP A 51 12.13 18.97 2.10
N VAL A 52 11.53 17.78 2.07
CA VAL A 52 10.68 17.30 0.98
C VAL A 52 9.26 17.16 1.49
N ASP A 53 8.28 17.67 0.75
CA ASP A 53 6.88 17.52 1.09
C ASP A 53 6.44 16.04 1.00
N VAL A 54 5.64 15.62 1.98
CA VAL A 54 5.00 14.31 1.98
C VAL A 54 3.84 14.35 0.96
N PRO A 55 3.78 13.43 -0.01
CA PRO A 55 2.67 13.36 -0.95
C PRO A 55 1.36 13.00 -0.23
N GLU A 56 0.23 13.40 -0.81
CA GLU A 56 -1.09 12.99 -0.32
C GLU A 56 -1.24 11.46 -0.38
N ASP A 57 -1.86 10.89 0.65
CA ASP A 57 -2.17 9.48 0.70
C ASP A 57 -3.34 9.13 -0.24
N GLN A 58 -2.99 8.61 -1.42
CA GLN A 58 -3.96 8.18 -2.44
C GLN A 58 -4.05 6.64 -2.52
N GLY A 59 -3.60 5.92 -1.50
CA GLY A 59 -3.46 4.47 -1.52
C GLY A 59 -4.75 3.73 -1.87
N VAL A 60 -5.83 4.00 -1.12
CA VAL A 60 -7.14 3.37 -1.34
C VAL A 60 -7.74 3.76 -2.69
N MET A 61 -7.62 5.03 -3.09
CA MET A 61 -8.14 5.52 -4.38
C MET A 61 -7.48 4.79 -5.56
N ARG A 62 -6.18 4.49 -5.46
CA ARG A 62 -5.40 3.82 -6.50
C ARG A 62 -5.39 2.29 -6.37
N ALA A 63 -5.86 1.75 -5.25
CA ALA A 63 -5.92 0.33 -5.00
C ALA A 63 -6.86 -0.34 -6.00
N ALA A 64 -6.40 -1.45 -6.57
CA ALA A 64 -7.22 -2.23 -7.48
C ALA A 64 -8.08 -3.23 -6.69
N VAL A 65 -9.38 -3.25 -6.98
CA VAL A 65 -10.35 -4.16 -6.38
C VAL A 65 -10.17 -5.56 -6.99
N PRO A 66 -9.80 -6.59 -6.21
CA PRO A 66 -9.60 -7.93 -6.77
C PRO A 66 -10.94 -8.63 -7.01
N ASP A 67 -11.16 -9.25 -8.17
CA ASP A 67 -12.37 -10.07 -8.39
C ASP A 67 -12.35 -11.38 -7.56
N SER A 68 -11.15 -11.89 -7.27
CA SER A 68 -10.94 -13.09 -6.45
C SER A 68 -9.49 -13.19 -5.95
N PHE A 69 -9.26 -13.99 -4.90
CA PHE A 69 -7.90 -14.29 -4.41
C PHE A 69 -6.98 -14.95 -5.45
N ALA A 70 -7.52 -15.63 -6.46
CA ALA A 70 -6.72 -16.29 -7.50
C ALA A 70 -5.95 -15.31 -8.40
N ARG A 71 -6.33 -14.02 -8.40
CA ARG A 71 -5.72 -12.97 -9.23
C ARG A 71 -4.89 -11.96 -8.44
N TRP A 72 -4.55 -12.28 -7.18
CA TRP A 72 -3.85 -11.40 -6.24
C TRP A 72 -2.39 -11.85 -5.99
N PRO A 73 -1.40 -10.95 -5.87
CA PRO A 73 -1.47 -9.48 -6.02
C PRO A 73 -1.41 -9.01 -7.48
N LEU A 74 -2.18 -7.98 -7.81
CA LEU A 74 -2.30 -7.46 -9.17
C LEU A 74 -1.00 -6.83 -9.71
N ARG A 75 -0.06 -6.48 -8.83
CA ARG A 75 1.29 -5.97 -9.20
C ARG A 75 2.10 -6.96 -10.05
N LEU A 76 1.80 -8.26 -9.99
CA LEU A 76 2.49 -9.29 -10.79
C LEU A 76 1.77 -9.64 -12.10
N ALA A 77 0.56 -9.11 -12.33
CA ALA A 77 -0.26 -9.48 -13.49
C ALA A 77 0.01 -8.63 -14.74
N SER A 78 0.84 -7.59 -14.67
CA SER A 78 1.11 -6.66 -15.78
C SER A 78 2.46 -6.83 -16.47
N THR A 79 3.27 -7.84 -16.11
CA THR A 79 4.47 -8.20 -16.90
C THR A 79 4.15 -9.37 -17.82
N GLN A 80 3.29 -9.14 -18.81
CA GLN A 80 3.30 -9.97 -20.01
C GLN A 80 2.99 -9.14 -21.25
N LYS A 81 4.08 -8.92 -22.01
CA LYS A 81 4.23 -8.45 -23.39
C LYS A 81 4.34 -6.94 -23.62
#